data_AF-A2BWA3-F1
#
_entry.id   AF-A2BWA3-F1
#
_cell.length_a   1.000
_cell.length_b   1.000
_cell.length_c   1.000
_cell.angle_alpha   90.00
_cell.angle_beta   90.00
_cell.angle_gamma   90.00
#
_symmetry.space_group_name_H-M   'P 1'
#
loop_
_entity.id
_entity.type
_entity.pdbx_description
1 polymer ?
#
loop_
_entity_poly.entity_id
_entity_poly.type
_entity_poly.pdbx_seq_one_letter_code
_entity_poly.pdbx_strand_id
1 'polypeptide(L)'
;MQITEALKSLENSWSRDIVLLKIKNGENSEKIVNDFFNTKKKEIEILSNSLTQKDRILLSEIEKLSYIESKLIKKIKHYNPNKSLLSVVEKDPTSTLHYEENKSFNLGFFMMKWSNKFVFISLLVISAIALTKQAWA
;
A
#
# COMPACT_ATOMS: atom_id res chain seq x y z
N MET A 1 -19.07 -20.00 -11.99
CA MET A 1 -18.97 -19.15 -10.79
C MET A 1 -19.00 -17.71 -11.26
N GLN A 2 -19.93 -16.91 -10.76
CA GLN A 2 -20.01 -15.49 -11.12
C GLN A 2 -18.87 -14.71 -10.45
N ILE A 3 -18.50 -13.54 -10.99
CA ILE A 3 -17.44 -12.68 -10.43
C ILE A 3 -17.75 -12.30 -8.98
N THR A 4 -19.02 -12.02 -8.67
CA THR A 4 -19.49 -11.70 -7.32
C THR A 4 -19.30 -12.85 -6.33
N GLU A 5 -19.56 -14.08 -6.76
CA GLU A 5 -19.31 -15.28 -5.96
C GLU A 5 -17.81 -15.51 -5.74
N ALA A 6 -17.00 -15.30 -6.79
CA ALA A 6 -15.55 -15.41 -6.70
C ALA A 6 -14.96 -14.39 -5.71
N LEU A 7 -15.40 -13.13 -5.79
CA LEU A 7 -15.03 -12.07 -4.85
C LEU A 7 -15.42 -12.40 -3.42
N LYS A 8 -16.66 -12.85 -3.20
CA LYS A 8 -17.14 -13.24 -1.86
C LYS A 8 -16.37 -14.44 -1.29
N SER A 9 -16.02 -15.42 -2.14
CA SER A 9 -15.20 -16.57 -1.77
C SER A 9 -13.79 -16.15 -1.32
N LEU A 10 -13.17 -15.22 -2.06
CA LEU A 10 -11.85 -14.67 -1.75
C LEU A 10 -11.87 -13.84 -0.46
N GLU A 11 -12.84 -12.94 -0.33
CA GLU A 11 -13.02 -12.09 0.86
C GLU A 11 -13.18 -12.92 2.13
N ASN A 12 -14.05 -13.94 2.11
CA ASN A 12 -14.25 -14.82 3.26
C ASN A 12 -12.96 -15.58 3.62
N SER A 13 -12.23 -16.04 2.62
CA SER A 13 -11.03 -16.88 2.81
C SER A 13 -9.81 -16.07 3.26
N TRP A 14 -9.82 -14.77 3.01
CA TRP A 14 -8.81 -13.81 3.46
C TRP A 14 -9.29 -12.92 4.60
N SER A 15 -10.41 -13.29 5.24
CA SER A 15 -10.94 -12.56 6.38
C SER A 15 -9.93 -12.52 7.53
N ARG A 16 -9.91 -11.39 8.23
CA ARG A 16 -8.97 -11.15 9.34
C ARG A 16 -8.98 -12.27 10.37
N ASP A 17 -10.16 -12.77 10.72
CA ASP A 17 -10.32 -13.80 11.74
C ASP A 17 -9.70 -15.13 11.30
N ILE A 18 -9.88 -15.52 10.03
CA ILE A 18 -9.26 -16.74 9.48
C ILE A 18 -7.74 -16.61 9.42
N VAL A 19 -7.23 -15.47 8.96
CA VAL A 19 -5.78 -15.25 8.87
C VAL A 19 -5.14 -15.22 10.26
N LEU A 20 -5.77 -14.52 11.22
CA LEU A 20 -5.30 -14.49 12.62
C LEU A 20 -5.33 -15.87 13.26
N LEU A 21 -6.34 -16.69 12.97
CA LEU A 21 -6.41 -18.07 13.47
C LEU A 21 -5.22 -18.90 12.98
N LYS A 22 -4.88 -18.82 11.69
CA LYS A 22 -3.71 -19.51 11.12
C LYS A 22 -2.40 -19.05 11.75
N ILE A 23 -2.24 -17.75 11.96
CA ILE A 23 -1.07 -17.18 12.64
C ILE A 23 -0.99 -17.68 14.09
N LYS A 24 -2.11 -17.69 14.82
CA LYS A 24 -2.17 -18.22 16.20
C LYS A 24 -1.84 -19.71 16.27
N ASN A 25 -2.17 -20.46 15.22
CA ASN A 25 -1.80 -21.87 15.09
C ASN A 25 -0.32 -22.09 14.75
N GLY A 26 0.47 -21.02 14.61
CA GLY A 26 1.90 -21.09 14.33
C GLY A 26 2.24 -21.29 12.85
N GLU A 27 1.30 -21.06 11.94
CA GLU A 27 1.60 -21.12 10.50
C GLU A 27 2.49 -19.93 10.08
N ASN A 28 3.52 -20.21 9.29
CA ASN A 28 4.36 -19.19 8.67
C ASN A 28 3.53 -18.38 7.65
N SER A 29 3.76 -17.07 7.56
CA SER A 29 3.15 -16.18 6.57
C SER A 29 3.29 -16.68 5.13
N GLU A 30 4.45 -17.26 4.75
CA GLU A 30 4.63 -17.80 3.39
C GLU A 30 3.69 -18.98 3.12
N LYS A 31 3.49 -19.85 4.12
CA LYS A 31 2.59 -20.98 4.02
C LYS A 31 1.14 -20.53 3.88
N ILE A 32 0.72 -19.56 4.72
CA ILE A 32 -0.63 -18.99 4.67
C ILE A 32 -0.94 -18.41 3.28
N VAL A 33 0.02 -17.68 2.71
CA VAL A 33 -0.11 -17.06 1.38
C VAL A 33 -0.13 -18.11 0.27
N ASN A 34 0.78 -19.08 0.29
CA ASN A 34 0.83 -20.14 -0.72
C ASN A 34 -0.44 -21.01 -0.70
N ASP A 35 -0.92 -21.38 0.49
CA ASP A 35 -2.13 -22.17 0.63
C ASP A 35 -3.34 -21.41 0.08
N PHE A 36 -3.41 -20.09 0.27
CA PHE A 36 -4.46 -19.27 -0.33
C PHE A 36 -4.40 -19.25 -1.86
N PHE A 37 -3.22 -19.01 -2.44
CA PHE A 37 -3.06 -19.02 -3.90
C PHE A 37 -3.42 -20.38 -4.51
N ASN A 38 -3.01 -21.47 -3.87
CA ASN A 38 -3.31 -22.82 -4.33
C ASN A 38 -4.81 -23.14 -4.22
N THR A 39 -5.44 -22.77 -3.11
CA THR A 39 -6.85 -23.09 -2.84
C THR A 39 -7.81 -22.22 -3.67
N LYS A 40 -7.42 -20.98 -3.99
CA LYS A 40 -8.27 -19.99 -4.68
C LYS A 40 -7.86 -19.68 -6.10
N LYS A 41 -7.02 -20.54 -6.70
CA LYS A 41 -6.49 -20.35 -8.05
C LYS A 41 -7.58 -20.09 -9.09
N LYS A 42 -8.69 -20.84 -9.02
CA LYS A 42 -9.80 -20.73 -9.97
C LYS A 42 -10.53 -19.38 -9.84
N GLU A 43 -10.81 -18.94 -8.62
CA GLU A 43 -11.45 -17.64 -8.37
C GLU A 43 -10.56 -16.47 -8.81
N ILE A 44 -9.25 -16.57 -8.56
CA ILE A 44 -8.25 -15.57 -8.99
C ILE A 44 -8.19 -15.50 -10.52
N GLU A 45 -8.22 -16.65 -11.21
CA GLU A 45 -8.20 -16.72 -12.67
C GLU A 45 -9.46 -16.09 -13.30
N ILE A 46 -10.63 -16.34 -12.72
CA ILE A 46 -11.89 -15.73 -13.14
C ILE A 46 -11.82 -14.20 -13.01
N LEU A 47 -11.30 -13.70 -11.88
CA LEU A 47 -11.11 -12.26 -11.67
C LEU A 47 -10.11 -11.66 -12.66
N SER A 48 -8.96 -12.30 -12.86
CA SER A 48 -7.95 -11.85 -13.82
C SER A 48 -8.49 -11.74 -15.25
N ASN A 49 -9.30 -12.72 -15.66
CA ASN A 49 -9.92 -12.74 -16.98
C ASN A 49 -11.05 -11.71 -17.14
N SER A 50 -11.64 -11.26 -16.03
CA SER A 50 -12.66 -10.20 -16.04
C SER A 50 -12.08 -8.78 -16.14
N LEU A 51 -10.78 -8.60 -15.91
CA LEU A 51 -10.13 -7.29 -15.96
C LEU A 51 -9.96 -6.77 -17.39
N THR A 52 -10.34 -5.52 -17.61
CA THR A 52 -10.13 -4.82 -18.87
C THR A 52 -8.64 -4.50 -19.06
N GLN A 53 -8.20 -4.28 -20.31
CA GLN A 53 -6.84 -3.83 -20.64
C GLN A 53 -6.39 -2.62 -19.81
N LYS A 54 -7.30 -1.64 -19.60
CA LYS A 54 -7.03 -0.44 -18.78
C LYS A 54 -6.76 -0.80 -17.32
N ASP A 55 -7.58 -1.69 -16.76
CA ASP A 55 -7.44 -2.13 -15.37
C ASP A 55 -6.12 -2.89 -15.15
N ARG A 56 -5.68 -3.65 -16.16
CA ARG A 56 -4.38 -4.34 -16.16
C ARG A 56 -3.19 -3.37 -16.18
N ILE A 57 -3.28 -2.30 -16.96
CA ILE A 57 -2.24 -1.25 -16.98
C ILE A 57 -2.16 -0.57 -15.62
N LEU A 58 -3.30 -0.19 -15.05
CA LEU A 58 -3.37 0.43 -13.73
C LEU A 58 -2.82 -0.50 -12.63
N LEU A 59 -3.13 -1.80 -12.69
CA LEU A 59 -2.58 -2.78 -11.76
C LEU A 59 -1.05 -2.88 -11.85
N SER A 60 -0.49 -2.82 -13.06
CA SER A 60 0.96 -2.81 -13.28
C SER A 60 1.63 -1.54 -12.73
N GLU A 61 0.97 -0.38 -12.82
CA GLU A 61 1.45 0.86 -12.22
C GLU A 61 1.46 0.79 -10.69
N ILE A 62 0.40 0.22 -10.09
CA ILE A 62 0.33 -0.02 -8.64
C ILE A 62 1.45 -0.97 -8.19
N GLU A 63 1.73 -2.03 -8.95
CA GLU A 63 2.82 -2.96 -8.65
C GLU A 63 4.18 -2.25 -8.64
N LYS A 64 4.44 -1.39 -9.64
CA LYS A 64 5.66 -0.56 -9.68
C LYS A 64 5.74 0.37 -8.47
N LEU A 65 4.62 0.97 -8.07
CA LEU A 65 4.57 1.83 -6.89
C LEU A 65 4.90 1.04 -5.61
N SER A 66 4.26 -0.11 -5.39
CA SER A 66 4.52 -1.00 -4.26
C SER A 66 5.98 -1.47 -4.18
N TYR A 67 6.59 -1.76 -5.34
CA TYR A 67 8.01 -2.10 -5.42
C TYR A 67 8.90 -0.92 -4.96
N ILE A 68 8.60 0.29 -5.43
CA ILE A 68 9.33 1.51 -5.03
C ILE A 68 9.15 1.76 -3.52
N GLU A 69 7.94 1.62 -2.99
CA GLU A 69 7.64 1.75 -1.56
C GLU A 69 8.44 0.74 -0.73
N SER A 70 8.45 -0.52 -1.13
CA SER A 70 9.24 -1.58 -0.47
C SER A 70 10.72 -1.26 -0.47
N LYS A 71 11.26 -0.75 -1.59
CA LYS A 71 12.65 -0.31 -1.71
C LYS A 71 12.95 0.90 -0.81
N LEU A 72 12.02 1.83 -0.70
CA LEU A 72 12.13 3.02 0.13
C LEU A 72 12.09 2.65 1.62
N ILE A 73 11.16 1.79 2.05
CA ILE A 73 11.09 1.25 3.41
C ILE A 73 12.39 0.51 3.76
N LYS A 74 12.92 -0.30 2.84
CA LYS A 74 14.20 -0.98 3.04
C LYS A 74 15.34 0.03 3.24
N LYS A 75 15.40 1.09 2.44
CA LYS A 75 16.39 2.16 2.60
C LYS A 75 16.24 2.88 3.94
N ILE A 76 15.02 3.22 4.35
CA ILE A 76 14.74 3.86 5.65
C ILE A 76 15.16 2.96 6.80
N LYS A 77 14.85 1.66 6.75
CA LYS A 77 15.23 0.70 7.80
C LYS A 77 16.74 0.59 7.98
N HIS A 78 17.52 0.77 6.91
CA HIS A 78 18.98 0.75 6.93
C HIS A 78 19.59 2.16 7.01
N TYR A 79 18.78 3.21 7.15
CA TYR A 79 19.24 4.57 7.25
C TYR A 79 19.77 4.82 8.67
N ASN A 80 21.09 4.86 8.80
CA ASN A 80 21.76 5.28 10.03
C ASN A 80 22.18 6.75 9.87
N PRO A 81 21.57 7.71 10.59
CA PRO A 81 21.86 9.14 10.45
C PRO A 81 23.29 9.50 10.91
N ASN A 82 23.99 8.64 11.65
CA ASN A 82 25.36 8.87 12.11
C ASN A 82 26.44 8.31 11.16
N LYS A 83 26.08 7.73 10.01
CA LYS A 83 27.05 7.21 9.03
C LYS A 83 27.41 8.28 7.99
N SER A 84 27.96 9.40 8.45
CA SER A 84 28.55 10.41 7.57
C SER A 84 29.96 10.77 8.05
N LEU A 85 30.91 9.88 7.76
CA LEU A 85 32.26 10.18 7.27
C LEU A 85 33.04 8.86 7.33
N LEU A 86 33.52 8.41 6.16
CA LEU A 86 34.34 7.22 5.91
C LEU A 86 33.59 5.90 5.63
N SER A 87 33.87 5.38 4.44
CA SER A 87 33.43 4.11 3.84
C SER A 87 31.95 4.08 3.44
N VAL A 88 31.59 3.95 2.16
CA VAL A 88 31.99 2.85 1.27
C VAL A 88 31.90 3.33 -0.18
N VAL A 89 33.05 3.33 -0.86
CA VAL A 89 33.11 3.20 -2.32
C VAL A 89 32.82 1.73 -2.62
N GLU A 90 31.57 1.41 -2.97
CA GLU A 90 31.26 0.17 -3.66
C GLU A 90 30.92 0.55 -5.09
N LYS A 91 31.83 0.19 -6.00
CA LYS A 91 31.65 0.34 -7.43
C LYS A 91 30.67 -0.74 -7.88
N ASP A 92 29.49 -0.33 -8.33
CA ASP A 92 28.65 -1.15 -9.21
C ASP A 92 28.69 -0.54 -10.62
N PRO A 93 29.03 -1.32 -11.68
CA PRO A 93 29.21 -0.80 -13.02
C PRO A 93 27.88 -0.88 -13.77
N THR A 94 27.12 0.21 -13.81
CA THR A 94 26.28 0.65 -14.96
C THR A 94 25.57 1.94 -14.56
N SER A 95 26.37 3.00 -14.52
CA SER A 95 25.92 4.37 -14.43
C SER A 95 25.35 4.83 -15.76
N THR A 96 24.03 5.00 -15.82
CA THR A 96 23.40 6.18 -16.44
C THR A 96 21.97 6.28 -15.93
N LEU A 97 21.75 7.14 -14.94
CA LEU A 97 20.78 8.23 -15.03
C LEU A 97 21.07 9.20 -13.88
N HIS A 98 21.78 10.25 -14.26
CA HIS A 98 21.85 11.60 -13.69
C HIS A 98 21.19 11.82 -12.31
N TYR A 99 22.04 12.06 -11.31
CA TYR A 99 21.98 13.18 -10.35
C TYR A 99 21.20 14.39 -10.92
N GLU A 100 20.38 15.17 -10.23
CA GLU A 100 20.22 15.43 -8.81
C GLU A 100 19.00 16.36 -8.66
N GLU A 101 18.17 16.16 -7.64
CA GLU A 101 17.76 17.27 -6.77
C GLU A 101 17.24 16.61 -5.49
N ASN A 102 18.07 16.63 -4.46
CA ASN A 102 17.66 16.36 -3.09
C ASN A 102 16.62 17.41 -2.66
N LYS A 103 15.37 17.27 -3.11
CA LYS A 103 14.24 17.87 -2.39
C LYS A 103 13.99 17.02 -1.17
N SER A 104 14.75 17.30 -0.12
CA SER A 104 14.39 16.92 1.23
C SER A 104 12.91 17.27 1.41
N PHE A 105 12.08 16.26 1.60
CA PHE A 105 10.66 16.47 1.86
C PHE A 105 10.56 17.20 3.19
N ASN A 106 10.42 18.52 3.13
CA ASN A 106 10.31 19.34 4.32
C ASN A 106 8.90 19.18 4.86
N LEU A 107 8.72 18.19 5.74
CA LEU A 107 7.46 17.89 6.43
C LEU A 107 6.88 19.15 7.08
N GLY A 108 7.73 20.06 7.57
CA GLY A 108 7.30 21.34 8.12
C GLY A 108 6.63 22.25 7.10
N PHE A 109 7.17 22.33 5.87
CA PHE A 109 6.57 23.12 4.78
C PHE A 109 5.25 22.50 4.28
N PHE A 110 5.20 21.16 4.22
CA PHE A 110 3.96 20.44 3.90
C PHE A 110 2.89 20.70 4.96
N MET A 111 3.21 20.52 6.24
CA MET A 111 2.30 20.80 7.35
C MET A 111 1.86 22.26 7.38
N MET A 112 2.76 23.23 7.15
CA MET A 112 2.40 24.65 7.18
C MET A 112 1.47 25.04 6.03
N LYS A 113 1.66 24.49 4.81
CA LYS A 113 0.77 24.77 3.67
C LYS A 113 -0.53 23.96 3.69
N TRP A 114 -0.51 22.76 4.25
CA TRP A 114 -1.69 21.88 4.27
C TRP A 114 -2.53 22.00 5.53
N SER A 115 -1.96 22.41 6.68
CA SER A 115 -2.68 22.49 7.96
C SER A 115 -3.92 23.38 7.87
N ASN A 116 -3.80 24.60 7.30
CA ASN A 116 -4.95 25.49 7.16
C ASN A 116 -6.06 24.89 6.27
N LYS A 117 -5.70 24.18 5.19
CA LYS A 117 -6.68 23.54 4.31
C LYS A 117 -7.30 22.31 4.96
N PHE A 118 -6.51 21.52 5.69
CA PHE A 118 -6.96 20.33 6.39
C PHE A 118 -7.93 20.67 7.54
N VAL A 119 -7.65 21.73 8.29
CA VAL A 119 -8.56 22.25 9.33
C VAL A 119 -9.88 22.69 8.70
N PHE A 120 -9.85 23.41 7.58
CA PHE A 120 -11.08 23.82 6.87
C PHE A 120 -11.92 22.63 6.38
N ILE A 121 -11.28 21.62 5.79
CA ILE A 121 -11.96 20.39 5.34
C ILE A 121 -12.55 19.63 6.52
N SER A 122 -11.79 19.50 7.62
CA SER A 122 -12.26 18.84 8.84
C SER A 122 -13.45 19.58 9.45
N LEU A 123 -13.41 20.92 9.49
CA LEU A 123 -14.51 21.75 9.99
C LEU A 123 -15.77 21.62 9.11
N LEU A 124 -15.60 21.56 7.78
CA LEU A 124 -16.71 21.32 6.83
C LEU A 124 -17.35 19.95 7.05
N VAL A 125 -16.54 18.91 7.24
CA VAL A 125 -17.03 17.55 7.51
C VAL A 125 -17.77 17.50 8.86
N ILE A 126 -17.21 18.09 9.92
CA ILE A 126 -17.86 18.17 11.23
C ILE A 126 -19.17 18.97 11.16
N SER A 127 -19.19 20.09 10.42
CA SER A 127 -20.39 20.92 10.21
C SER A 127 -21.46 20.15 9.44
N ALA A 128 -21.10 19.43 8.37
CA ALA A 128 -22.04 18.59 7.63
C ALA A 128 -22.61 17.46 8.50
N ILE A 129 -21.78 16.83 9.34
CA ILE A 129 -22.21 15.81 10.31
C ILE A 129 -23.14 16.41 11.38
N ALA A 130 -22.87 17.63 11.84
CA ALA A 130 -23.71 18.31 12.83
C ALA A 130 -25.07 18.73 12.25
N LEU A 131 -25.08 19.30 11.04
CA LEU A 131 -26.30 19.67 10.31
C LEU A 131 -27.17 18.45 9.99
N THR A 132 -26.56 17.33 9.58
CA THR A 132 -27.29 16.08 9.38
C THR A 132 -27.82 15.51 10.69
N LYS A 133 -27.11 15.62 11.82
CA LYS A 133 -27.67 15.21 13.12
C LYS A 133 -28.83 16.09 13.60
N GLN A 134 -28.81 17.40 13.31
CA GLN A 134 -29.93 18.31 13.64
C GLN A 134 -31.15 18.13 12.72
N ALA A 135 -30.96 17.71 11.47
CA ALA A 135 -32.07 17.46 10.54
C ALA A 135 -32.89 16.19 10.86
N TRP A 136 -32.44 15.37 11.80
CA TRP A 136 -33.12 14.15 12.27
C TRP A 136 -33.45 14.20 13.78
N ALA A 137 -33.37 15.38 14.40
CA ALA A 137 -33.78 15.65 15.78
C ALA A 137 -35.15 16.34 15.83
#